data_AF-A0A1Q9D1T1-F1
#
_entry.id   AF-A0A1Q9D1T1-F1
#
_cell.length_a   1.000
_cell.length_b   1.000
_cell.length_c   1.000
_cell.angle_alpha   90.00
_cell.angle_beta   90.00
_cell.angle_gamma   90.00
#
_symmetry.space_group_name_H-M   'P 1'
#
loop_
_entity.id
_entity.type
_entity.pdbx_description
1 polymer ?
#
loop_
_entity_poly.entity_id
_entity_poly.type
_entity_poly.pdbx_seq_one_letter_code
_entity_poly.pdbx_strand_id
1 'polypeptide(L)'
;MRVNESAPSVSGHRGCCPVSSAKHDQCAFAAMLLSSPRMLSVGSMVAAKDSCEVILDECHIIADSIASVYENVGIYKRPLQARLNTLHLTEDGYRWAEGQLGMVPVHRRAALKFLKSLVKMLLGESALWDESIEHDEIFKDVPDMGDPCSVPQEPISEAESLLQTSRDRNERRNAWAARIARYFAYCVDGGIMGERFTFPLLIQALGRVSSADVDRQMKEVIDFVLHVNKRDAAGWKSNLFLEEKPVSLIAMTKESEAFAEYSFNAEVSSSADWDIIMRHLVSEGYVESELPGAKLRRMKKRPPGAGLDYADLLVGTPSPESRLGGTNDREDTKFEKTAALLQQCALLLFSFEISEVLLALGTHELLQVMVGSNHILMSYASLVNLSCGRQNMKRRAQGVKQLKTKHDELTLYTSLFLLVNLTKTPHHRYIVVREARLPKWLQIHARSFKGVNLRKQRILAEVASVLGQLCNDPVNDAAQPNTKLKSKLLFALRQRGARGFGMVMARGAPAAVLQGQSKSLEVGPHIIPVMLEELALANWANEALLMADQAKNNKLANHLWPKVEALLIRIGDARAAQGDF
;
A
#
# COMPACT_ATOMS: atom_id res chain seq x y z
N MET A 1 68.04 -23.03 19.12
CA MET A 1 67.34 -24.23 19.61
C MET A 1 65.89 -23.85 19.91
N ARG A 2 64.95 -24.73 19.54
CA ARG A 2 63.53 -24.47 19.24
C ARG A 2 62.77 -23.65 20.29
N VAL A 3 62.02 -22.65 19.82
CA VAL A 3 60.95 -21.94 20.56
C VAL A 3 59.65 -22.65 20.22
N ASN A 4 58.94 -23.13 21.24
CA ASN A 4 57.65 -23.81 21.13
C ASN A 4 56.53 -22.78 20.89
N GLU A 5 55.72 -23.05 19.86
CA GLU A 5 54.48 -22.35 19.53
C GLU A 5 53.37 -22.76 20.51
N SER A 6 52.71 -21.77 21.11
CA SER A 6 51.44 -21.92 21.82
C SER A 6 50.34 -21.20 21.04
N ALA A 7 49.42 -21.97 20.48
CA ALA A 7 48.24 -21.46 19.77
C ALA A 7 47.19 -20.91 20.75
N PRO A 8 46.47 -19.81 20.42
CA PRO A 8 45.32 -19.36 21.19
C PRO A 8 44.01 -19.97 20.68
N SER A 9 43.21 -20.48 21.61
CA SER A 9 41.84 -20.96 21.39
C SER A 9 40.88 -19.79 21.19
N VAL A 10 40.29 -19.67 20.01
CA VAL A 10 39.20 -18.72 19.72
C VAL A 10 37.85 -19.41 19.96
N SER A 11 37.18 -19.06 21.06
CA SER A 11 35.80 -19.44 21.35
C SER A 11 34.84 -18.45 20.68
N GLY A 12 34.30 -18.81 19.52
CA GLY A 12 33.24 -18.05 18.84
C GLY A 12 31.86 -18.37 19.41
N HIS A 13 31.30 -17.47 20.22
CA HIS A 13 29.86 -17.43 20.51
C HIS A 13 29.12 -16.77 19.34
N ARG A 14 28.41 -17.57 18.53
CA ARG A 14 27.37 -17.06 17.61
C ARG A 14 26.08 -16.91 18.40
N GLY A 15 25.67 -15.67 18.65
CA GLY A 15 24.33 -15.35 19.14
C GLY A 15 23.30 -15.58 18.04
N CYS A 16 22.33 -16.46 18.30
CA CYS A 16 21.14 -16.63 17.46
C CYS A 16 20.15 -15.48 17.72
N CYS A 17 19.84 -14.68 16.70
CA CYS A 17 18.66 -13.80 16.71
C CYS A 17 17.38 -14.63 16.43
N PRO A 18 16.24 -14.32 17.07
CA PRO A 18 15.01 -15.11 16.92
C PRO A 18 14.26 -14.79 15.61
N VAL A 19 13.87 -15.85 14.89
CA VAL A 19 13.26 -15.84 13.53
C VAL A 19 11.73 -15.69 13.57
N SER A 20 11.16 -14.86 14.46
CA SER A 20 9.70 -14.79 14.62
C SER A 20 8.97 -13.70 13.82
N SER A 21 9.65 -12.86 13.02
CA SER A 21 9.01 -11.76 12.25
C SER A 21 8.60 -12.12 10.81
N ALA A 22 9.12 -13.22 10.23
CA ALA A 22 9.08 -13.48 8.78
C ALA A 22 7.69 -13.66 8.15
N LYS A 23 6.64 -13.93 8.94
CA LYS A 23 5.26 -14.07 8.41
C LYS A 23 4.58 -12.74 8.13
N HIS A 24 5.00 -11.65 8.77
CA HIS A 24 4.36 -10.34 8.62
C HIS A 24 4.89 -9.56 7.40
N ASP A 25 6.13 -9.80 6.98
CA ASP A 25 6.79 -9.11 5.86
C ASP A 25 6.21 -9.50 4.49
N GLN A 26 5.50 -10.63 4.41
CA GLN A 26 5.07 -11.25 3.14
C GLN A 26 3.74 -10.69 2.61
N CYS A 27 2.82 -10.26 3.48
CA CYS A 27 1.53 -9.69 3.05
C CYS A 27 1.66 -8.30 2.41
N ALA A 28 2.68 -7.52 2.81
CA ALA A 28 2.97 -6.21 2.20
C ALA A 28 3.52 -6.36 0.77
N PHE A 29 4.25 -7.44 0.48
CA PHE A 29 4.86 -7.70 -0.82
C PHE A 29 3.83 -8.00 -1.93
N ALA A 30 2.81 -8.82 -1.63
CA ALA A 30 1.72 -9.08 -2.58
C ALA A 30 0.96 -7.79 -2.96
N ALA A 31 0.78 -6.86 -2.01
CA ALA A 31 0.17 -5.56 -2.26
C ALA A 31 1.06 -4.64 -3.13
N MET A 32 2.38 -4.66 -2.93
CA MET A 32 3.35 -3.90 -3.71
C MET A 32 3.51 -4.40 -5.15
N LEU A 33 3.39 -5.71 -5.40
CA LEU A 33 3.40 -6.26 -6.76
C LEU A 33 2.11 -5.93 -7.53
N LEU A 34 0.97 -5.84 -6.85
CA LEU A 34 -0.35 -5.65 -7.46
C LEU A 34 -0.76 -4.18 -7.66
N SER A 35 -0.03 -3.21 -7.12
CA SER A 35 -0.38 -1.78 -7.16
C SER A 35 0.10 -1.01 -8.41
N SER A 36 0.81 -1.64 -9.35
CA SER A 36 1.29 -0.95 -10.57
C SER A 36 0.35 -1.16 -11.78
N PRO A 37 -0.23 -0.10 -12.40
CA PRO A 37 -1.30 -0.25 -13.40
C PRO A 37 -0.86 -0.59 -14.84
N ARG A 38 0.40 -0.91 -15.13
CA ARG A 38 0.88 -1.06 -16.52
C ARG A 38 1.64 -2.36 -16.77
N MET A 39 0.89 -3.44 -16.90
CA MET A 39 1.27 -4.53 -17.80
C MET A 39 0.27 -4.55 -18.96
N LEU A 40 0.81 -4.65 -20.19
CA LEU A 40 0.12 -4.93 -21.45
C LEU A 40 -0.38 -3.72 -22.28
N SER A 41 0.57 -3.13 -23.02
CA SER A 41 0.32 -2.67 -24.39
C SER A 41 1.54 -3.02 -25.26
N VAL A 42 1.57 -4.26 -25.75
CA VAL A 42 2.37 -4.64 -26.92
C VAL A 42 1.48 -5.55 -27.76
N GLY A 43 1.08 -5.06 -28.94
CA GLY A 43 0.25 -5.80 -29.87
C GLY A 43 1.05 -6.84 -30.64
N SER A 44 0.51 -8.05 -30.73
CA SER A 44 0.44 -8.84 -31.97
C SER A 44 -0.42 -10.08 -31.72
N MET A 45 -1.40 -10.31 -32.58
CA MET A 45 -2.28 -11.47 -32.54
C MET A 45 -1.50 -12.74 -32.94
N VAL A 46 -1.20 -13.61 -31.97
CA VAL A 46 -0.93 -15.04 -32.24
C VAL A 46 -1.59 -15.88 -31.14
N ALA A 47 -2.46 -16.78 -31.58
CA ALA A 47 -3.05 -17.95 -30.92
C ALA A 47 -3.67 -17.81 -29.51
N ALA A 48 -5.01 -17.92 -29.45
CA ALA A 48 -5.82 -18.07 -28.23
C ALA A 48 -5.50 -19.32 -27.35
N LYS A 49 -4.50 -20.14 -27.72
CA LYS A 49 -3.98 -21.23 -26.90
C LYS A 49 -2.96 -20.73 -25.86
N ASP A 50 -2.18 -19.70 -26.20
CA ASP A 50 -1.17 -19.13 -25.29
C ASP A 50 -1.81 -18.29 -24.19
N SER A 51 -3.00 -17.74 -24.42
CA SER A 51 -3.70 -16.95 -23.40
C SER A 51 -4.10 -17.77 -22.16
N CYS A 52 -4.38 -19.07 -22.29
CA CYS A 52 -4.69 -19.91 -21.14
C CYS A 52 -3.45 -20.24 -20.31
N GLU A 53 -2.29 -20.45 -20.94
CA GLU A 53 -1.02 -20.68 -20.23
C GLU A 53 -0.55 -19.41 -19.52
N VAL A 54 -0.62 -18.25 -20.18
CA VAL A 54 -0.32 -16.95 -19.55
C VAL A 54 -1.24 -16.68 -18.35
N ILE A 55 -2.53 -17.01 -18.44
CA ILE A 55 -3.49 -16.84 -17.33
C ILE A 55 -3.23 -17.85 -16.21
N LEU A 56 -2.87 -19.10 -16.54
CA LEU A 56 -2.52 -20.11 -15.54
C LEU A 56 -1.22 -19.73 -14.82
N ASP A 57 -0.23 -19.20 -15.53
CA ASP A 57 1.00 -18.67 -14.96
C ASP A 57 0.71 -17.46 -14.07
N GLU A 58 -0.15 -16.53 -14.47
CA GLU A 58 -0.59 -15.42 -13.61
C GLU A 58 -1.34 -15.93 -12.37
N CYS A 59 -2.18 -16.95 -12.50
CA CYS A 59 -2.92 -17.54 -11.39
C CYS A 59 -2.00 -18.32 -10.44
N HIS A 60 -0.98 -19.01 -10.95
CA HIS A 60 0.09 -19.63 -10.17
C HIS A 60 0.93 -18.57 -9.46
N ILE A 61 1.28 -17.48 -10.16
CA ILE A 61 1.97 -16.32 -9.58
C ILE A 61 1.15 -15.69 -8.45
N ILE A 62 -0.16 -15.53 -8.61
CA ILE A 62 -1.01 -14.97 -7.56
C ILE A 62 -1.15 -15.97 -6.40
N ALA A 63 -1.37 -17.25 -6.69
CA ALA A 63 -1.51 -18.29 -5.67
C ALA A 63 -0.22 -18.49 -4.85
N ASP A 64 0.94 -18.52 -5.50
CA ASP A 64 2.24 -18.67 -4.86
C ASP A 64 2.67 -17.38 -4.14
N SER A 65 2.19 -16.20 -4.57
CA SER A 65 2.36 -14.96 -3.78
C SER A 65 1.56 -14.96 -2.47
N ILE A 66 0.52 -15.80 -2.38
CA ILE A 66 -0.35 -15.95 -1.20
C ILE A 66 0.07 -17.17 -0.36
N ALA A 67 0.65 -18.20 -0.98
CA ALA A 67 1.16 -19.39 -0.33
C ALA A 67 2.63 -19.20 0.09
N SER A 68 2.85 -18.94 1.37
CA SER A 68 4.16 -18.65 1.99
C SER A 68 5.17 -19.81 1.99
N VAL A 69 5.07 -20.77 1.07
CA VAL A 69 6.02 -21.90 1.00
C VAL A 69 7.22 -21.44 0.18
N TYR A 70 8.31 -21.14 0.90
CA TYR A 70 9.59 -20.59 0.43
C TYR A 70 10.27 -21.34 -0.74
N GLU A 71 9.73 -22.47 -1.20
CA GLU A 71 10.44 -23.39 -2.10
C GLU A 71 10.45 -22.93 -3.56
N ASN A 72 9.57 -22.00 -3.98
CA ASN A 72 9.45 -21.60 -5.40
C ASN A 72 9.71 -20.11 -5.70
N VAL A 73 10.59 -19.45 -4.93
CA VAL A 73 10.98 -18.04 -5.22
C VAL A 73 11.64 -17.89 -6.60
N GLY A 74 12.17 -18.98 -7.17
CA GLY A 74 12.86 -18.98 -8.47
C GLY A 74 12.07 -18.41 -9.63
N ILE A 75 10.74 -18.62 -9.67
CA ILE A 75 9.87 -18.13 -10.76
C ILE A 75 9.81 -16.59 -10.76
N TYR A 76 9.82 -15.97 -9.57
CA TYR A 76 9.74 -14.51 -9.42
C TYR A 76 11.07 -13.80 -9.61
N LYS A 77 12.20 -14.50 -9.45
CA LYS A 77 13.52 -13.86 -9.54
C LYS A 77 13.72 -13.17 -10.89
N ARG A 78 13.26 -13.75 -12.00
CA ARG A 78 13.44 -13.13 -13.33
C ARG A 78 12.61 -11.85 -13.52
N PRO A 79 11.28 -11.85 -13.33
CA PRO A 79 10.49 -10.61 -13.41
C PRO A 79 10.96 -9.54 -12.41
N LEU A 80 11.32 -9.94 -11.19
CA LEU A 80 11.80 -9.02 -10.18
C LEU A 80 13.17 -8.43 -10.55
N GLN A 81 14.09 -9.25 -11.09
CA GLN A 81 15.38 -8.75 -11.57
C GLN A 81 15.19 -7.77 -12.73
N ALA A 82 14.22 -8.00 -13.62
CA ALA A 82 13.90 -7.05 -14.68
C ALA A 82 13.39 -5.71 -14.11
N ARG A 83 12.55 -5.73 -13.06
CA ARG A 83 12.11 -4.51 -12.35
C ARG A 83 13.25 -3.79 -11.63
N LEU A 84 14.16 -4.53 -11.00
CA LEU A 84 15.38 -3.98 -10.39
C LEU A 84 16.27 -3.32 -11.44
N ASN A 85 16.53 -3.99 -12.56
CA ASN A 85 17.39 -3.47 -13.62
C ASN A 85 16.78 -2.25 -14.31
N THR A 86 15.46 -2.16 -14.37
CA THR A 86 14.75 -0.99 -14.91
C THR A 86 14.43 0.06 -13.85
N LEU A 87 14.95 -0.12 -12.63
CA LEU A 87 14.83 0.81 -11.50
C LEU A 87 13.38 1.23 -11.17
N HIS A 88 12.42 0.30 -11.29
CA HIS A 88 11.00 0.52 -11.00
C HIS A 88 10.59 0.13 -9.57
N LEU A 89 11.55 -0.16 -8.69
CA LEU A 89 11.26 -0.42 -7.29
C LEU A 89 11.36 0.87 -6.48
N THR A 90 10.59 0.91 -5.40
CA THR A 90 10.76 1.91 -4.34
C THR A 90 12.00 1.58 -3.52
N GLU A 91 12.40 2.52 -2.65
CA GLU A 91 13.49 2.42 -1.70
C GLU A 91 13.38 1.14 -0.85
N ASP A 92 12.19 0.91 -0.28
CA ASP A 92 11.90 -0.31 0.48
C ASP A 92 11.95 -1.56 -0.39
N GLY A 93 11.54 -1.44 -1.66
CA GLY A 93 11.63 -2.52 -2.64
C GLY A 93 13.08 -2.92 -2.94
N TYR A 94 14.00 -1.96 -3.07
CA TYR A 94 15.43 -2.23 -3.22
C TYR A 94 16.01 -2.91 -1.97
N ARG A 95 15.75 -2.34 -0.79
CA ARG A 95 16.21 -2.88 0.49
C ARG A 95 15.72 -4.30 0.72
N TRP A 96 14.45 -4.56 0.42
CA TRP A 96 13.86 -5.88 0.53
C TRP A 96 14.48 -6.87 -0.46
N ALA A 97 14.63 -6.49 -1.74
CA ALA A 97 15.17 -7.39 -2.75
C ALA A 97 16.63 -7.78 -2.47
N GLU A 98 17.43 -6.83 -1.99
CA GLU A 98 18.81 -7.10 -1.59
C GLU A 98 18.85 -7.95 -0.32
N GLY A 99 18.14 -7.55 0.74
CA GLY A 99 18.20 -8.21 2.05
C GLY A 99 17.58 -9.61 2.07
N GLN A 100 16.50 -9.84 1.33
CA GLN A 100 15.77 -11.11 1.35
C GLN A 100 16.18 -12.07 0.22
N LEU A 101 16.55 -11.53 -0.95
CA LEU A 101 16.81 -12.35 -2.14
C LEU A 101 18.26 -12.30 -2.62
N GLY A 102 19.09 -11.42 -2.05
CA GLY A 102 20.44 -11.16 -2.53
C GLY A 102 20.45 -10.59 -3.96
N MET A 103 19.35 -9.95 -4.36
CA MET A 103 19.19 -9.41 -5.72
C MET A 103 19.51 -7.92 -5.72
N VAL A 104 20.29 -7.49 -6.71
CA VAL A 104 20.68 -6.09 -6.84
C VAL A 104 20.49 -5.59 -8.27
N PRO A 105 20.24 -4.28 -8.47
CA PRO A 105 20.15 -3.71 -9.81
C PRO A 105 21.47 -3.84 -10.57
N VAL A 106 21.40 -4.02 -11.89
CA VAL A 106 22.58 -3.98 -12.78
C VAL A 106 23.38 -2.66 -12.64
N HIS A 107 22.71 -1.57 -12.27
CA HIS A 107 23.31 -0.26 -12.06
C HIS A 107 24.00 -0.07 -10.70
N ARG A 108 24.11 -1.13 -9.86
CA ARG A 108 24.80 -1.06 -8.56
C ARG A 108 26.24 -0.56 -8.68
N ARG A 109 26.96 -0.96 -9.75
CA ARG A 109 28.35 -0.52 -9.96
C ARG A 109 28.44 0.99 -10.21
N ALA A 110 27.49 1.57 -10.96
CA ALA A 110 27.44 3.01 -11.17
C ALA A 110 27.11 3.74 -9.86
N ALA A 111 26.19 3.23 -9.05
CA ALA A 111 25.90 3.78 -7.73
C ALA A 111 27.13 3.73 -6.79
N LEU A 112 27.92 2.64 -6.83
CA LEU A 112 29.16 2.56 -6.06
C LEU A 112 30.22 3.56 -6.52
N LYS A 113 30.38 3.79 -7.84
CA LYS A 113 31.26 4.86 -8.37
C LYS A 113 30.82 6.23 -7.87
N PHE A 114 29.51 6.49 -7.89
CA PHE A 114 28.92 7.74 -7.42
C PHE A 114 29.20 7.96 -5.93
N LEU A 115 28.89 6.97 -5.10
CA LEU A 115 29.15 7.01 -3.64
C LEU A 115 30.64 7.16 -3.33
N LYS A 116 31.51 6.40 -4.00
CA LYS A 116 32.96 6.50 -3.78
C LYS A 116 33.49 7.89 -4.08
N SER A 117 33.00 8.52 -5.15
CA SER A 117 33.39 9.87 -5.53
C SER A 117 32.93 10.89 -4.49
N LEU A 118 31.73 10.75 -3.94
CA LEU A 118 31.23 11.59 -2.83
C LEU A 118 32.05 11.41 -1.55
N VAL A 119 32.30 10.17 -1.16
CA VAL A 119 33.09 9.84 0.04
C VAL A 119 34.48 10.45 -0.06
N LYS A 120 35.17 10.25 -1.19
CA LYS A 120 36.50 10.82 -1.42
C LYS A 120 36.52 12.34 -1.40
N MET A 121 35.54 12.96 -2.05
CA MET A 121 35.36 14.41 -2.05
C MET A 121 35.22 14.95 -0.63
N LEU A 122 34.38 14.32 0.20
CA LEU A 122 34.16 14.76 1.57
C LEU A 122 35.33 14.46 2.51
N LEU A 123 36.03 13.34 2.31
CA LEU A 123 37.25 13.02 3.07
C LEU A 123 38.39 13.99 2.75
N GLY A 124 38.53 14.41 1.49
CA GLY A 124 39.50 15.43 1.09
C GLY A 124 39.30 16.77 1.81
N GLU A 125 38.07 17.09 2.20
CA GLU A 125 37.70 18.28 2.98
C GLU A 125 37.58 18.01 4.49
N SER A 126 37.94 16.81 4.96
CA SER A 126 37.77 16.38 6.37
C SER A 126 36.33 16.54 6.90
N ALA A 127 35.33 16.43 6.01
CA ALA A 127 33.93 16.60 6.34
C ALA A 127 33.28 15.30 6.87
N LEU A 128 33.91 14.15 6.63
CA LEU A 128 33.52 12.87 7.20
C LEU A 128 34.39 12.53 8.41
N TRP A 129 33.76 11.93 9.41
CA TRP A 129 34.36 11.54 10.68
C TRP A 129 35.00 10.15 10.65
N ASP A 130 34.51 9.27 9.77
CA ASP A 130 35.04 7.91 9.60
C ASP A 130 35.86 7.81 8.31
N GLU A 131 37.18 7.95 8.43
CA GLU A 131 38.13 7.81 7.33
C GLU A 131 38.19 6.38 6.76
N SER A 132 37.75 5.38 7.53
CA SER A 132 37.80 3.98 7.09
C SER A 132 36.77 3.66 6.00
N ILE A 133 35.80 4.55 5.76
CA ILE A 133 34.77 4.42 4.73
C ILE A 133 35.39 4.26 3.34
N GLU A 134 36.49 4.96 3.03
CA GLU A 134 37.14 4.86 1.71
C GLU A 134 37.71 3.45 1.43
N HIS A 135 38.11 2.74 2.48
CA HIS A 135 38.75 1.43 2.42
C HIS A 135 37.78 0.26 2.63
N ASP A 136 36.47 0.53 2.65
CA ASP A 136 35.45 -0.52 2.76
C ASP A 136 35.54 -1.51 1.58
N GLU A 137 35.32 -2.80 1.87
CA GLU A 137 35.34 -3.86 0.87
C GLU A 137 34.36 -3.60 -0.29
N ILE A 138 33.26 -2.87 -0.04
CA ILE A 138 32.29 -2.51 -1.09
C ILE A 138 32.88 -1.60 -2.17
N PHE A 139 33.94 -0.85 -1.86
CA PHE A 139 34.63 0.04 -2.79
C PHE A 139 35.88 -0.57 -3.42
N LYS A 140 36.17 -1.83 -3.09
CA LYS A 140 37.20 -2.61 -3.76
C LYS A 140 36.88 -2.69 -5.25
N ASP A 141 37.88 -2.41 -6.09
CA ASP A 141 37.79 -2.41 -7.55
C ASP A 141 36.82 -1.38 -8.18
N VAL A 142 36.31 -0.43 -7.38
CA VAL A 142 35.51 0.70 -7.88
C VAL A 142 36.45 1.85 -8.27
N PRO A 143 36.43 2.33 -9.53
CA PRO A 143 37.30 3.43 -9.95
C PRO A 143 36.87 4.75 -9.30
N ASP A 144 37.83 5.65 -9.16
CA ASP A 144 37.59 7.03 -8.74
C ASP A 144 37.26 7.88 -9.96
N MET A 145 36.15 8.62 -9.90
CA MET A 145 35.66 9.42 -11.04
C MET A 145 35.97 10.92 -10.88
N GLY A 146 36.46 11.37 -9.72
CA GLY A 146 36.72 12.78 -9.41
C GLY A 146 35.47 13.65 -9.32
N ASP A 147 34.61 13.64 -10.33
CA ASP A 147 33.32 14.32 -10.37
C ASP A 147 32.16 13.30 -10.23
N PRO A 148 31.41 13.31 -9.10
CA PRO A 148 30.24 12.46 -8.91
C PRO A 148 29.16 12.68 -9.96
N CYS A 149 28.94 13.91 -10.44
CA CYS A 149 27.87 14.26 -11.37
C CYS A 149 28.10 13.70 -12.79
N SER A 150 29.33 13.29 -13.10
CA SER A 150 29.65 12.59 -14.34
C SER A 150 29.13 11.14 -14.36
N VAL A 151 28.98 10.51 -13.19
CA VAL A 151 28.65 9.07 -13.09
C VAL A 151 27.25 8.74 -13.60
N PRO A 152 26.18 9.50 -13.26
CA PRO A 152 24.84 9.26 -13.82
C PRO A 152 24.78 9.34 -15.35
N GLN A 153 25.72 10.03 -16.01
CA GLN A 153 25.72 10.14 -17.47
C GLN A 153 26.02 8.80 -18.14
N GLU A 154 26.77 7.89 -17.49
CA GLU A 154 27.03 6.55 -18.00
C GLU A 154 25.71 5.78 -18.25
N PRO A 155 24.87 5.46 -17.24
CA PRO A 155 23.63 4.71 -17.46
C PRO A 155 22.57 5.49 -18.25
N ILE A 156 22.60 6.84 -18.23
CA ILE A 156 21.73 7.65 -19.10
C ILE A 156 22.12 7.46 -20.57
N SER A 157 23.42 7.54 -20.89
CA SER A 157 23.94 7.39 -22.26
C SER A 157 23.76 5.98 -22.81
N GLU A 158 23.94 4.95 -21.97
CA GLU A 158 23.70 3.54 -22.35
C GLU A 158 22.24 3.33 -22.81
N ALA A 159 21.29 3.93 -22.07
CA ALA A 159 19.88 3.84 -22.42
C ALA A 159 19.52 4.59 -23.70
N GLU A 160 20.27 5.61 -24.11
CA GLU A 160 19.98 6.35 -25.34
C GLU A 160 19.93 5.44 -26.58
N SER A 161 20.79 4.41 -26.62
CA SER A 161 20.81 3.41 -27.69
C SER A 161 19.49 2.62 -27.79
N LEU A 162 18.77 2.47 -26.68
CA LEU A 162 17.51 1.72 -26.58
C LEU A 162 16.28 2.59 -26.84
N LEU A 163 16.38 3.92 -26.71
CA LEU A 163 15.23 4.83 -26.76
C LEU A 163 14.69 5.12 -28.18
N GLN A 164 15.45 4.77 -29.24
CA GLN A 164 15.10 4.93 -30.67
C GLN A 164 14.63 6.35 -31.07
N THR A 165 14.35 6.59 -32.35
CA THR A 165 13.84 7.87 -32.92
C THR A 165 12.34 8.08 -32.63
N SER A 166 11.90 7.76 -31.42
CA SER A 166 10.50 7.96 -31.04
C SER A 166 10.22 9.45 -30.80
N ARG A 167 8.99 9.89 -31.11
CA ARG A 167 8.50 11.24 -30.80
C ARG A 167 8.62 11.57 -29.30
N ASP A 168 8.67 10.54 -28.47
CA ASP A 168 8.71 10.61 -27.00
C ASP A 168 10.12 10.33 -26.43
N ARG A 169 11.17 10.41 -27.25
CA ARG A 169 12.55 10.10 -26.82
C ARG A 169 12.96 10.90 -25.57
N ASN A 170 12.63 12.19 -25.53
CA ASN A 170 12.97 13.07 -24.42
C ASN A 170 12.21 12.68 -23.14
N GLU A 171 10.90 12.39 -23.25
CA GLU A 171 10.09 11.95 -22.11
C GLU A 171 10.62 10.64 -21.51
N ARG A 172 10.95 9.66 -22.36
CA ARG A 172 11.50 8.38 -21.90
C ARG A 172 12.89 8.51 -21.29
N ARG A 173 13.74 9.36 -21.87
CA ARG A 173 15.06 9.69 -21.31
C ARG A 173 14.93 10.34 -19.94
N ASN A 174 14.00 11.27 -19.79
CA ASN A 174 13.74 11.98 -18.55
C ASN A 174 13.19 11.05 -17.47
N ALA A 175 12.23 10.19 -17.82
CA ALA A 175 11.73 9.16 -16.93
C ALA A 175 12.86 8.21 -16.49
N TRP A 176 13.79 7.88 -17.38
CA TRP A 176 14.96 7.07 -17.04
C TRP A 176 15.93 7.80 -16.10
N ALA A 177 16.24 9.06 -16.38
CA ALA A 177 17.08 9.89 -15.52
C ALA A 177 16.47 10.05 -14.11
N ALA A 178 15.15 10.22 -14.01
CA ALA A 178 14.43 10.28 -12.74
C ALA A 178 14.61 9.00 -11.91
N ARG A 179 14.53 7.83 -12.55
CA ARG A 179 14.72 6.54 -11.86
C ARG A 179 16.16 6.34 -11.38
N ILE A 180 17.14 6.78 -12.16
CA ILE A 180 18.55 6.77 -11.74
C ILE A 180 18.74 7.70 -10.55
N ALA A 181 18.24 8.94 -10.63
CA ALA A 181 18.32 9.92 -9.55
C ALA A 181 17.71 9.37 -8.26
N ARG A 182 16.51 8.79 -8.33
CA ARG A 182 15.84 8.13 -7.19
C ARG A 182 16.63 6.95 -6.63
N TYR A 183 17.18 6.09 -7.50
CA TYR A 183 18.01 4.98 -7.03
C TYR A 183 19.30 5.48 -6.37
N PHE A 184 19.91 6.55 -6.88
CA PHE A 184 21.11 7.14 -6.30
C PHE A 184 20.79 7.85 -4.98
N ALA A 185 19.64 8.51 -4.87
CA ALA A 185 19.10 9.04 -3.63
C ALA A 185 18.99 7.95 -2.56
N TYR A 186 18.39 6.80 -2.89
CA TYR A 186 18.36 5.62 -2.01
C TYR A 186 19.77 5.18 -1.58
N CYS A 187 20.71 5.10 -2.52
CA CYS A 187 22.08 4.66 -2.24
C CYS A 187 22.82 5.63 -1.30
N VAL A 188 22.64 6.94 -1.49
CA VAL A 188 23.23 7.99 -0.66
C VAL A 188 22.59 8.04 0.73
N ASP A 189 21.29 7.74 0.85
CA ASP A 189 20.59 7.69 2.14
C ASP A 189 20.74 6.34 2.85
N GLY A 190 21.96 5.80 2.86
CA GLY A 190 22.29 4.56 3.56
C GLY A 190 21.78 3.28 2.92
N GLY A 191 21.26 3.33 1.68
CA GLY A 191 20.79 2.13 0.99
C GLY A 191 21.87 1.08 0.73
N ILE A 192 23.11 1.52 0.47
CA ILE A 192 24.26 0.62 0.27
C ILE A 192 25.18 0.58 1.49
N MET A 193 25.46 1.74 2.10
CA MET A 193 26.44 1.88 3.19
C MET A 193 25.82 1.83 4.59
N GLY A 194 24.49 1.68 4.69
CA GLY A 194 23.79 1.77 5.97
C GLY A 194 23.99 3.13 6.64
N GLU A 195 24.12 3.13 7.96
CA GLU A 195 24.26 4.35 8.76
C GLU A 195 25.61 5.04 8.61
N ARG A 196 26.60 4.39 7.99
CA ARG A 196 27.95 4.96 7.83
C ARG A 196 27.97 6.15 6.88
N PHE A 197 27.07 6.17 5.90
CA PHE A 197 26.95 7.25 4.94
C PHE A 197 25.48 7.45 4.59
N THR A 198 24.94 8.60 4.99
CA THR A 198 23.53 8.96 4.84
C THR A 198 23.39 10.34 4.22
N PHE A 199 22.20 10.64 3.68
CA PHE A 199 21.96 11.94 3.06
C PHE A 199 22.02 13.11 4.06
N PRO A 200 21.54 12.98 5.32
CA PRO A 200 21.78 14.00 6.35
C PRO A 200 23.26 14.32 6.58
N LEU A 201 24.16 13.34 6.54
CA LEU A 201 25.62 13.60 6.65
C LEU A 201 26.13 14.46 5.49
N LEU A 202 25.63 14.21 4.27
CA LEU A 202 25.94 15.03 3.10
C LEU A 202 25.46 16.48 3.30
N ILE A 203 24.25 16.69 3.81
CA ILE A 203 23.72 18.04 4.08
C ILE A 203 24.54 18.75 5.16
N GLN A 204 24.88 18.06 6.24
CA GLN A 204 25.64 18.65 7.35
C GLN A 204 27.07 19.06 6.95
N ALA A 205 27.62 18.44 5.90
CA ALA A 205 28.90 18.81 5.32
C ALA A 205 28.82 20.08 4.45
N LEU A 206 27.64 20.43 3.91
CA LEU A 206 27.47 21.66 3.13
C LEU A 206 27.83 22.88 3.98
N GLY A 207 28.59 23.81 3.39
CA GLY A 207 29.08 25.00 4.09
C GLY A 207 30.14 24.76 5.18
N ARG A 208 30.51 23.50 5.48
CA ARG A 208 31.69 23.17 6.32
C ARG A 208 32.93 22.90 5.50
N VAL A 209 32.76 22.49 4.24
CA VAL A 209 33.87 22.29 3.29
C VAL A 209 34.56 23.63 3.01
N SER A 210 35.89 23.60 2.89
CA SER A 210 36.70 24.80 2.66
C SER A 210 36.73 25.17 1.18
N SER A 211 36.70 24.17 0.30
CA SER A 211 36.68 24.38 -1.15
C SER A 211 35.30 24.78 -1.66
N ALA A 212 35.21 25.96 -2.28
CA ALA A 212 34.00 26.44 -2.96
C ALA A 212 33.59 25.55 -4.15
N ASP A 213 34.54 24.87 -4.80
CA ASP A 213 34.25 23.93 -5.87
C ASP A 213 33.58 22.67 -5.34
N VAL A 214 34.01 22.17 -4.18
CA VAL A 214 33.39 21.01 -3.53
C VAL A 214 31.98 21.35 -3.07
N ASP A 215 31.77 22.53 -2.44
CA ASP A 215 30.42 22.97 -2.04
C ASP A 215 29.48 23.08 -3.24
N ARG A 216 29.97 23.61 -4.38
CA ARG A 216 29.23 23.66 -5.64
C ARG A 216 28.89 22.27 -6.17
N GLN A 217 29.83 21.35 -6.19
CA GLN A 217 29.59 19.97 -6.65
C GLN A 217 28.58 19.23 -5.75
N MET A 218 28.65 19.43 -4.42
CA MET A 218 27.66 18.86 -3.51
C MET A 218 26.25 19.42 -3.76
N LYS A 219 26.12 20.71 -4.08
CA LYS A 219 24.84 21.32 -4.49
C LYS A 219 24.31 20.71 -5.78
N GLU A 220 25.17 20.52 -6.78
CA GLU A 220 24.81 19.84 -8.03
C GLU A 220 24.36 18.39 -7.80
N VAL A 221 25.00 17.68 -6.87
CA VAL A 221 24.60 16.34 -6.43
C VAL A 221 23.22 16.35 -5.80
N ILE A 222 22.93 17.30 -4.90
CA ILE A 222 21.63 17.45 -4.25
C ILE A 222 20.55 17.74 -5.29
N ASP A 223 20.81 18.67 -6.22
CA ASP A 223 19.88 18.99 -7.31
C ASP A 223 19.62 17.78 -8.20
N PHE A 224 20.66 16.98 -8.49
CA PHE A 224 20.54 15.76 -9.27
C PHE A 224 19.67 14.71 -8.55
N VAL A 225 19.98 14.37 -7.30
CA VAL A 225 19.25 13.34 -6.56
C VAL A 225 17.83 13.77 -6.21
N LEU A 226 17.56 15.07 -6.04
CA LEU A 226 16.22 15.60 -5.81
C LEU A 226 15.36 15.60 -7.09
N HIS A 227 16.01 15.71 -8.25
CA HIS A 227 15.40 15.64 -9.58
C HIS A 227 14.14 16.53 -9.70
N VAL A 228 14.36 17.84 -9.60
CA VAL A 228 13.28 18.83 -9.63
C VAL A 228 12.64 18.89 -11.02
N ASN A 229 11.33 18.69 -11.10
CA ASN A 229 10.55 18.84 -12.33
C ASN A 229 9.48 19.90 -12.16
N LYS A 230 9.41 20.86 -13.10
CA LYS A 230 8.33 21.83 -13.17
C LYS A 230 7.08 21.20 -13.80
N ARG A 231 5.94 21.43 -13.19
CA ARG A 231 4.62 21.01 -13.67
C ARG A 231 4.10 22.12 -14.58
N ASP A 232 4.10 21.85 -15.88
CA ASP A 232 3.46 22.74 -16.85
C ASP A 232 1.95 22.49 -16.88
N ALA A 233 1.18 23.51 -17.29
CA ALA A 233 -0.28 23.39 -17.48
C ALA A 233 -0.67 22.30 -18.50
N ALA A 234 0.23 21.94 -19.41
CA ALA A 234 0.04 20.89 -20.41
C ALA A 234 0.46 19.48 -19.94
N GLY A 235 0.89 19.35 -18.68
CA GLY A 235 1.43 18.10 -18.12
C GLY A 235 2.89 18.25 -17.69
N TRP A 236 3.54 17.13 -17.38
CA TRP A 236 4.94 17.11 -16.95
C TRP A 236 5.88 17.39 -18.13
N LYS A 237 6.30 18.65 -18.32
CA LYS A 237 7.50 18.92 -19.13
C LYS A 237 8.71 18.76 -18.23
N SER A 238 9.35 17.60 -18.34
CA SER A 238 10.59 17.37 -17.61
C SER A 238 11.74 18.15 -18.25
N ASN A 239 12.34 19.04 -17.47
CA ASN A 239 13.42 19.91 -17.87
C ASN A 239 14.75 19.31 -17.39
N LEU A 240 15.21 18.21 -17.99
CA LEU A 240 16.52 17.66 -17.64
C LEU A 240 17.48 17.44 -18.81
N PHE A 241 18.71 17.85 -18.52
CA PHE A 241 20.01 17.55 -19.11
C PHE A 241 20.32 17.96 -20.55
N LEU A 242 19.35 18.17 -21.43
CA LEU A 242 19.70 18.29 -22.86
C LEU A 242 19.75 19.69 -23.44
N GLU A 243 18.93 20.63 -22.95
CA GLU A 243 18.82 21.94 -23.61
C GLU A 243 18.73 23.13 -22.64
N GLU A 244 18.25 22.94 -21.41
CA GLU A 244 18.17 23.98 -20.39
C GLU A 244 18.87 23.52 -19.11
N LYS A 245 19.53 24.45 -18.41
CA LYS A 245 20.17 24.17 -17.12
C LYS A 245 19.14 23.54 -16.17
N PRO A 246 19.46 22.43 -15.50
CA PRO A 246 18.55 21.83 -14.54
C PRO A 246 18.11 22.88 -13.52
N VAL A 247 16.83 22.85 -13.14
CA VAL A 247 16.30 23.77 -12.14
C VAL A 247 16.93 23.40 -10.80
N SER A 248 17.84 24.24 -10.31
CA SER A 248 18.41 24.05 -8.99
C SER A 248 17.39 24.36 -7.90
N LEU A 249 17.54 23.74 -6.73
CA LEU A 249 16.76 24.08 -5.55
C LEU A 249 16.85 25.59 -5.26
N ILE A 250 18.02 26.18 -5.46
CA ILE A 250 18.28 27.61 -5.27
C ILE A 250 17.51 28.48 -6.28
N ALA A 251 17.38 28.03 -7.53
CA ALA A 251 16.56 28.73 -8.51
C ALA A 251 15.09 28.68 -8.11
N MET A 252 14.62 27.52 -7.64
CA MET A 252 13.25 27.34 -7.18
C MET A 252 12.93 28.17 -5.92
N THR A 253 13.83 28.26 -4.93
CA THR A 253 13.58 29.04 -3.70
C THR A 253 13.46 30.54 -3.97
N LYS A 254 14.10 31.05 -5.04
CA LYS A 254 13.93 32.43 -5.51
C LYS A 254 12.52 32.67 -6.09
N GLU A 255 11.95 31.68 -6.77
CA GLU A 255 10.60 31.70 -7.33
C GLU A 255 9.56 31.15 -6.36
N SER A 256 9.52 31.68 -5.14
CA SER A 256 8.75 31.08 -4.05
C SER A 256 7.23 30.97 -4.27
N GLU A 257 6.65 31.67 -5.26
CA GLU A 257 5.24 31.49 -5.67
C GLU A 257 5.05 30.28 -6.58
N ALA A 258 6.07 29.91 -7.34
CA ALA A 258 6.06 28.76 -8.24
C ALA A 258 6.45 27.45 -7.53
N PHE A 259 6.80 27.47 -6.23
CA PHE A 259 7.21 26.26 -5.49
C PHE A 259 6.18 25.12 -5.60
N ALA A 260 4.88 25.44 -5.58
CA ALA A 260 3.79 24.47 -5.76
C ALA A 260 3.69 23.89 -7.19
N GLU A 261 4.34 24.53 -8.16
CA GLU A 261 4.45 24.03 -9.54
C GLU A 261 5.58 23.01 -9.66
N TYR A 262 6.46 22.86 -8.68
CA TYR A 262 7.55 21.89 -8.77
C TYR A 262 7.20 20.56 -8.10
N SER A 263 7.81 19.49 -8.60
CA SER A 263 7.79 18.16 -8.00
C SER A 263 9.20 17.61 -7.88
N PHE A 264 9.38 16.68 -6.96
CA PHE A 264 10.66 16.10 -6.60
C PHE A 264 10.58 14.59 -6.81
N ASN A 265 11.53 14.01 -7.54
CA ASN A 265 11.60 12.58 -7.84
C ASN A 265 10.25 11.92 -8.24
N ALA A 266 9.37 12.68 -8.91
CA ALA A 266 8.00 12.26 -9.14
C ALA A 266 7.91 11.24 -10.28
N GLU A 267 7.68 9.97 -9.94
CA GLU A 267 7.09 9.01 -10.87
C GLU A 267 5.57 8.90 -10.61
N VAL A 268 4.80 9.63 -11.41
CA VAL A 268 3.44 9.43 -11.97
C VAL A 268 2.28 8.82 -11.13
N SER A 269 2.43 8.18 -9.97
CA SER A 269 1.32 7.39 -9.40
C SER A 269 0.73 7.82 -8.06
N SER A 270 1.40 8.64 -7.25
CA SER A 270 0.80 9.14 -6.00
C SER A 270 1.55 10.35 -5.49
N SER A 271 0.87 11.50 -5.39
CA SER A 271 1.38 12.72 -4.73
C SER A 271 1.65 12.55 -3.23
N ALA A 272 1.67 11.31 -2.75
CA ALA A 272 1.69 10.93 -1.34
C ALA A 272 3.05 10.41 -0.88
N ASP A 273 3.88 9.93 -1.81
CA ASP A 273 5.23 9.48 -1.49
C ASP A 273 6.18 10.66 -1.67
N TRP A 274 6.02 11.65 -0.78
CA TRP A 274 6.95 12.76 -0.70
C TRP A 274 8.36 12.20 -0.45
N ASP A 275 9.25 12.60 -1.34
CA ASP A 275 10.62 12.12 -1.42
C ASP A 275 11.36 12.30 -0.08
N ILE A 276 12.03 11.22 0.34
CA ILE A 276 12.82 11.16 1.57
C ILE A 276 13.89 12.25 1.56
N ILE A 277 14.45 12.55 0.39
CA ILE A 277 15.46 13.60 0.20
C ILE A 277 14.92 14.98 0.61
N MET A 278 13.75 15.36 0.11
CA MET A 278 13.17 16.67 0.46
C MET A 278 12.85 16.79 1.95
N ARG A 279 12.42 15.69 2.58
CA ARG A 279 12.21 15.65 4.04
C ARG A 279 13.49 15.91 4.81
N HIS A 280 14.60 15.27 4.40
CA HIS A 280 15.91 15.51 4.99
C HIS A 280 16.40 16.95 4.77
N LEU A 281 16.21 17.52 3.57
CA LEU A 281 16.60 18.91 3.30
C LEU A 281 15.87 19.90 4.21
N VAL A 282 14.61 19.62 4.55
CA VAL A 282 13.80 20.45 5.44
C VAL A 282 14.14 20.19 6.90
N SER A 283 14.33 18.93 7.32
CA SER A 283 14.67 18.61 8.70
C SER A 283 16.03 19.16 9.11
N GLU A 284 17.01 19.13 8.20
CA GLU A 284 18.34 19.68 8.40
C GLU A 284 18.40 21.21 8.22
N GLY A 285 17.28 21.87 7.89
CA GLY A 285 17.19 23.33 7.75
C GLY A 285 17.87 23.89 6.49
N TYR A 286 18.19 23.03 5.51
CA TYR A 286 18.89 23.43 4.30
C TYR A 286 18.01 24.32 3.41
N VAL A 287 16.73 23.95 3.23
CA VAL A 287 15.78 24.75 2.44
C VAL A 287 15.66 26.17 2.99
N GLU A 288 15.64 26.31 4.32
CA GLU A 288 15.59 27.58 5.02
C GLU A 288 16.86 28.40 4.80
N SER A 289 18.04 27.78 4.82
CA SER A 289 19.29 28.49 4.57
C SER A 289 19.37 29.08 3.16
N GLU A 290 18.74 28.43 2.18
CA GLU A 290 18.71 28.86 0.78
C GLU A 290 17.55 29.81 0.45
N LEU A 291 16.61 30.04 1.39
CA LEU A 291 15.50 30.97 1.20
C LEU A 291 15.95 32.43 1.44
N PRO A 292 15.68 33.36 0.50
CA PRO A 292 16.06 34.76 0.64
C PRO A 292 15.52 35.41 1.94
N GLY A 293 16.40 36.17 2.62
CA GLY A 293 16.25 36.61 4.01
C GLY A 293 14.98 37.40 4.41
N ALA A 294 14.16 37.85 3.46
CA ALA A 294 12.87 38.49 3.77
C ALA A 294 11.82 37.48 4.30
N LYS A 295 11.83 36.23 3.81
CA LYS A 295 10.94 35.15 4.30
C LYS A 295 11.47 34.50 5.58
N LEU A 296 12.79 34.36 5.70
CA LEU A 296 13.46 33.82 6.89
C LEU A 296 13.14 34.60 8.16
N ARG A 297 12.95 35.93 8.06
CA ARG A 297 12.57 36.79 9.20
C ARG A 297 11.19 36.47 9.78
N ARG A 298 10.25 35.94 8.99
CA ARG A 298 8.95 35.46 9.52
C ARG A 298 9.07 34.12 10.23
N MET A 299 10.06 33.30 9.86
CA MET A 299 10.27 31.94 10.40
C MET A 299 11.22 31.91 11.62
N LYS A 300 12.12 32.90 11.77
CA LYS A 300 13.10 33.04 12.88
C LYS A 300 12.54 33.21 14.30
N LYS A 301 11.22 33.14 14.51
CA LYS A 301 10.65 33.08 15.87
C LYS A 301 10.75 31.67 16.49
N ARG A 302 11.26 30.68 15.76
CA ARG A 302 11.45 29.30 16.26
C ARG A 302 12.79 29.14 16.99
N PRO A 303 12.87 28.29 18.03
CA PRO A 303 14.11 27.97 18.70
C PRO A 303 15.12 27.32 17.73
N PRO A 304 16.44 27.56 17.90
CA PRO A 304 17.48 26.90 17.10
C PRO A 304 17.35 25.38 17.19
N GLY A 305 17.34 24.69 16.05
CA GLY A 305 17.20 23.22 15.99
C GLY A 305 15.77 22.71 15.80
N ALA A 306 14.74 23.57 15.85
CA ALA A 306 13.41 23.22 15.38
C ALA A 306 13.31 23.53 13.88
N GLY A 307 13.63 22.55 13.03
CA GLY A 307 13.44 22.64 11.57
C GLY A 307 12.01 23.02 11.21
N LEU A 308 11.76 23.51 9.99
CA LEU A 308 10.38 23.69 9.56
C LEU A 308 9.64 22.35 9.60
N ASP A 309 8.39 22.41 10.05
CA ASP A 309 7.47 21.32 9.71
C ASP A 309 7.21 21.47 8.21
N TYR A 310 7.48 20.42 7.45
CA TYR A 310 7.26 20.41 6.01
C TYR A 310 5.80 20.79 5.66
N ALA A 311 4.84 20.43 6.53
CA ALA A 311 3.46 20.85 6.38
C ALA A 311 3.31 22.38 6.36
N ASP A 312 4.11 23.11 7.14
CA ASP A 312 4.11 24.57 7.14
C ASP A 312 4.70 25.17 5.87
N LEU A 313 5.69 24.50 5.26
CA LEU A 313 6.26 24.91 3.97
C LEU A 313 5.21 24.80 2.86
N LEU A 314 4.43 23.71 2.85
CA LEU A 314 3.35 23.48 1.90
C LEU A 314 2.12 24.38 2.14
N VAL A 315 1.71 24.55 3.40
CA VAL A 315 0.58 25.43 3.75
C VAL A 315 0.92 26.91 3.51
N GLY A 316 2.20 27.26 3.57
CA GLY A 316 2.69 28.60 3.28
C GLY A 316 2.70 28.98 1.80
N THR A 317 2.56 28.02 0.87
CA THR A 317 2.39 28.30 -0.55
C THR A 317 0.90 28.47 -0.86
N PRO A 318 0.40 29.70 -1.13
CA PRO A 318 -0.98 29.87 -1.51
C PRO A 318 -1.23 29.09 -2.80
N SER A 319 -2.20 28.17 -2.79
CA SER A 319 -2.65 27.51 -4.02
C SER A 319 -3.07 28.60 -5.02
N PRO A 320 -2.69 28.52 -6.31
CA PRO A 320 -3.15 29.47 -7.32
C PRO A 320 -4.69 29.58 -7.39
N GLU A 321 -5.41 28.55 -6.95
CA GLU A 321 -6.88 28.54 -6.87
C GLU A 321 -7.42 29.42 -5.72
N SER A 322 -6.65 29.62 -4.64
CA SER A 322 -7.08 30.44 -3.49
C SER A 322 -7.06 31.96 -3.78
N ARG A 323 -6.70 32.37 -5.01
CA ARG A 323 -6.79 33.78 -5.46
C ARG A 323 -8.16 34.12 -6.07
N LEU A 324 -9.03 33.14 -6.31
CA LEU A 324 -10.39 33.34 -6.80
C LEU A 324 -11.39 33.25 -5.64
N GLY A 325 -11.54 34.35 -4.91
CA GLY A 325 -12.29 34.41 -3.64
C GLY A 325 -13.69 33.78 -3.68
N GLY A 326 -13.87 32.73 -2.87
CA GLY A 326 -15.16 32.11 -2.56
C GLY A 326 -15.17 31.61 -1.11
N THR A 327 -16.23 31.89 -0.36
CA THR A 327 -16.34 31.69 1.10
C THR A 327 -16.42 30.23 1.58
N ASN A 328 -16.07 29.24 0.74
CA ASN A 328 -16.12 27.80 1.08
C ASN A 328 -14.77 27.22 1.53
N ASP A 329 -13.67 28.00 1.47
CA ASP A 329 -12.28 27.56 1.71
C ASP A 329 -12.00 26.91 3.08
N ARG A 330 -12.89 27.06 4.07
CA ARG A 330 -12.68 26.52 5.42
C ARG A 330 -12.87 25.00 5.52
N GLU A 331 -13.69 24.40 4.66
CA GLU A 331 -13.89 22.94 4.67
C GLU A 331 -12.80 22.21 3.89
N ASP A 332 -12.34 22.79 2.77
CA ASP A 332 -11.29 22.20 1.93
C ASP A 332 -9.91 22.22 2.61
N THR A 333 -9.55 23.33 3.28
CA THR A 333 -8.30 23.37 4.08
C THR A 333 -8.32 22.45 5.30
N LYS A 334 -9.50 22.15 5.86
CA LYS A 334 -9.63 21.15 6.93
C LYS A 334 -9.46 19.74 6.36
N PHE A 335 -10.02 19.48 5.17
CA PHE A 335 -9.90 18.21 4.46
C PHE A 335 -8.45 17.89 4.06
N GLU A 336 -7.72 18.85 3.48
CA GLU A 336 -6.31 18.67 3.12
C GLU A 336 -5.43 18.39 4.34
N LYS A 337 -5.66 19.10 5.45
CA LYS A 337 -4.97 18.85 6.73
C LYS A 337 -5.28 17.47 7.30
N THR A 338 -6.54 17.03 7.24
CA THR A 338 -6.92 15.69 7.69
C THR A 338 -6.35 14.61 6.79
N ALA A 339 -6.30 14.81 5.47
CA ALA A 339 -5.68 13.87 4.53
C ALA A 339 -4.16 13.76 4.77
N ALA A 340 -3.46 14.89 4.95
CA ALA A 340 -2.04 14.92 5.27
C ALA A 340 -1.72 14.26 6.63
N LEU A 341 -2.54 14.54 7.66
CA LEU A 341 -2.42 13.91 8.98
C LEU A 341 -2.67 12.39 8.91
N LEU A 342 -3.68 11.96 8.15
CA LEU A 342 -3.98 10.55 7.93
C LEU A 342 -2.90 9.82 7.17
N GLN A 343 -2.22 10.51 6.28
CA GLN A 343 -1.13 9.97 5.49
C GLN A 343 0.16 9.88 6.32
N GLN A 344 0.48 10.90 7.12
CA GLN A 344 1.52 10.80 8.15
C GLN A 344 1.22 9.67 9.13
N CYS A 345 -0.04 9.54 9.57
CA CYS A 345 -0.47 8.41 10.39
C CYS A 345 -0.30 7.10 9.64
N ALA A 346 -0.69 6.97 8.37
CA ALA A 346 -0.51 5.75 7.58
C ALA A 346 0.97 5.37 7.43
N LEU A 347 1.87 6.33 7.18
CA LEU A 347 3.31 6.12 7.10
C LEU A 347 3.93 5.73 8.45
N LEU A 348 3.52 6.40 9.53
CA LEU A 348 3.87 6.00 10.88
C LEU A 348 3.35 4.58 11.17
N LEU A 349 2.13 4.23 10.71
CA LEU A 349 1.47 2.93 10.84
C LEU A 349 2.20 1.76 10.14
N PHE A 350 3.08 2.05 9.17
CA PHE A 350 3.97 1.08 8.54
C PHE A 350 5.29 0.88 9.31
N SER A 351 5.63 1.75 10.26
CA SER A 351 6.77 1.51 11.16
C SER A 351 6.35 0.60 12.32
N PHE A 352 7.21 -0.34 12.71
CA PHE A 352 6.85 -1.43 13.63
C PHE A 352 6.71 -1.01 15.11
N GLU A 353 7.08 0.23 15.47
CA GLU A 353 7.14 0.72 16.84
C GLU A 353 6.20 1.92 17.07
N ILE A 354 4.90 1.65 17.16
CA ILE A 354 3.92 2.70 17.41
C ILE A 354 3.23 2.44 18.73
N SER A 355 3.24 3.47 19.58
CA SER A 355 2.44 3.51 20.79
C SER A 355 0.95 3.26 20.48
N GLU A 356 0.27 2.45 21.29
CA GLU A 356 -1.17 2.19 21.17
C GLU A 356 -2.04 3.46 21.10
N VAL A 357 -1.51 4.59 21.60
CA VAL A 357 -2.15 5.91 21.58
C VAL A 357 -2.17 6.50 20.17
N LEU A 358 -1.06 6.47 19.44
CA LEU A 358 -0.99 6.95 18.04
C LEU A 358 -1.83 6.07 17.12
N LEU A 359 -1.83 4.75 17.38
CA LEU A 359 -2.72 3.81 16.72
C LEU A 359 -4.19 4.17 16.97
N ALA A 360 -4.55 4.58 18.20
CA ALA A 360 -5.90 5.00 18.56
C ALA A 360 -6.35 6.25 17.80
N LEU A 361 -5.49 7.26 17.77
CA LEU A 361 -5.76 8.55 17.13
C LEU A 361 -5.91 8.37 15.62
N GLY A 362 -4.97 7.67 14.98
CA GLY A 362 -5.04 7.38 13.53
C GLY A 362 -6.30 6.58 13.16
N THR A 363 -6.72 5.63 13.99
CA THR A 363 -7.95 4.85 13.75
C THR A 363 -9.20 5.72 13.80
N HIS A 364 -9.27 6.64 14.77
CA HIS A 364 -10.43 7.52 14.92
C HIS A 364 -10.58 8.43 13.70
N GLU A 365 -9.49 9.05 13.27
CA GLU A 365 -9.49 9.93 12.09
C GLU A 365 -9.82 9.14 10.79
N LEU A 366 -9.30 7.93 10.64
CA LEU A 366 -9.61 7.07 9.49
C LEU A 366 -11.11 6.77 9.43
N LEU A 367 -11.72 6.47 10.58
CA LEU A 367 -13.15 6.21 10.68
C LEU A 367 -13.99 7.46 10.40
N GLN A 368 -13.53 8.65 10.84
CA GLN A 368 -14.19 9.93 10.56
C GLN A 368 -14.16 10.27 9.07
N VAL A 369 -13.03 10.08 8.40
CA VAL A 369 -12.94 10.28 6.94
C VAL A 369 -13.85 9.33 6.18
N MET A 370 -14.02 8.09 6.68
CA MET A 370 -14.99 7.18 6.09
C MET A 370 -16.46 7.57 6.34
N VAL A 371 -16.76 8.44 7.34
CA VAL A 371 -18.12 9.00 7.53
C VAL A 371 -18.45 9.98 6.41
N GLY A 372 -17.44 10.68 5.86
CA GLY A 372 -17.62 11.62 4.77
C GLY A 372 -18.08 10.96 3.46
N SER A 373 -18.68 11.75 2.57
CA SER A 373 -19.07 11.33 1.22
C SER A 373 -17.86 10.98 0.33
N ASN A 374 -16.66 11.44 0.70
CA ASN A 374 -15.42 11.14 0.02
C ASN A 374 -14.78 9.89 0.62
N HIS A 375 -15.36 8.73 0.24
CA HIS A 375 -14.83 7.44 0.62
C HIS A 375 -13.49 7.20 -0.08
N ILE A 376 -12.38 7.47 0.61
CA ILE A 376 -11.05 7.20 0.08
C ILE A 376 -10.79 5.70 0.23
N LEU A 377 -10.58 4.99 -0.88
CA LEU A 377 -10.16 3.59 -0.93
C LEU A 377 -9.00 3.29 0.02
N MET A 378 -8.09 4.26 0.18
CA MET A 378 -6.96 4.21 1.10
C MET A 378 -7.39 4.03 2.56
N SER A 379 -8.49 4.66 3.00
CA SER A 379 -8.96 4.50 4.38
C SER A 379 -9.41 3.06 4.65
N TYR A 380 -10.10 2.44 3.67
CA TYR A 380 -10.48 1.03 3.76
C TYR A 380 -9.27 0.11 3.73
N ALA A 381 -8.30 0.35 2.84
CA ALA A 381 -7.07 -0.45 2.74
C ALA A 381 -6.23 -0.35 4.02
N SER A 382 -6.09 0.85 4.59
CA SER A 382 -5.42 1.06 5.87
C SER A 382 -6.13 0.31 7.00
N LEU A 383 -7.46 0.40 7.10
CA LEU A 383 -8.21 -0.37 8.10
C LEU A 383 -8.11 -1.88 7.89
N VAL A 384 -8.06 -2.36 6.65
CA VAL A 384 -7.82 -3.78 6.34
C VAL A 384 -6.50 -4.24 6.96
N ASN A 385 -5.42 -3.49 6.71
CA ASN A 385 -4.09 -3.81 7.22
C ASN A 385 -4.05 -3.73 8.75
N LEU A 386 -4.60 -2.67 9.34
CA LEU A 386 -4.61 -2.48 10.78
C LEU A 386 -5.50 -3.48 11.52
N SER A 387 -6.57 -3.96 10.90
CA SER A 387 -7.46 -4.97 11.49
C SER A 387 -6.88 -6.38 11.43
N CYS A 388 -5.85 -6.64 10.63
CA CYS A 388 -5.21 -7.94 10.55
C CYS A 388 -4.44 -8.24 11.86
N GLY A 389 -4.79 -9.34 12.54
CA GLY A 389 -4.12 -9.78 13.77
C GLY A 389 -4.34 -8.93 15.04
N ARG A 390 -4.84 -7.69 14.95
CA ARG A 390 -4.91 -6.76 16.09
C ARG A 390 -6.33 -6.64 16.67
N GLN A 391 -6.59 -7.27 17.82
CA GLN A 391 -7.92 -7.27 18.46
C GLN A 391 -8.41 -5.88 18.90
N ASN A 392 -7.51 -5.02 19.37
CA ASN A 392 -7.85 -3.67 19.83
C ASN A 392 -8.31 -2.78 18.67
N MET A 393 -7.67 -2.93 17.50
CA MET A 393 -8.07 -2.26 16.27
C MET A 393 -9.47 -2.70 15.81
N LYS A 394 -9.73 -4.01 15.83
CA LYS A 394 -11.06 -4.53 15.50
C LYS A 394 -12.12 -3.88 16.38
N ARG A 395 -11.94 -3.89 17.71
CA ARG A 395 -12.87 -3.28 18.69
C ARG A 395 -13.21 -1.82 18.41
N ARG A 396 -12.25 -1.06 17.87
CA ARG A 396 -12.42 0.37 17.53
C ARG A 396 -13.07 0.58 16.16
N ALA A 397 -12.94 -0.38 15.23
CA ALA A 397 -13.53 -0.34 13.89
C ALA A 397 -15.04 -0.61 13.89
N GLN A 398 -15.81 0.16 14.66
CA GLN A 398 -17.28 0.09 14.71
C GLN A 398 -17.95 0.77 13.48
N GLY A 399 -17.16 1.24 12.51
CA GLY A 399 -17.59 1.94 11.29
C GLY A 399 -18.40 1.12 10.28
N VAL A 400 -18.79 -0.12 10.60
CA VAL A 400 -19.60 -1.01 9.73
C VAL A 400 -20.87 -0.33 9.20
N LYS A 401 -21.40 0.67 9.91
CA LYS A 401 -22.56 1.48 9.49
C LYS A 401 -22.38 2.20 8.14
N GLN A 402 -21.15 2.44 7.69
CA GLN A 402 -20.84 3.22 6.48
C GLN A 402 -20.86 2.42 5.20
N LEU A 403 -20.90 1.09 5.30
CA LEU A 403 -21.06 0.15 4.19
C LEU A 403 -22.39 0.28 3.42
N LYS A 404 -23.20 1.31 3.70
CA LYS A 404 -24.54 1.51 3.15
C LYS A 404 -24.54 2.19 1.79
N THR A 405 -23.46 2.88 1.41
CA THR A 405 -23.40 3.66 0.18
C THR A 405 -23.06 2.78 -1.03
N LYS A 406 -23.46 3.20 -2.23
CA LYS A 406 -23.16 2.50 -3.46
C LYS A 406 -21.69 2.77 -3.79
N HIS A 407 -20.83 1.81 -3.46
CA HIS A 407 -19.40 1.88 -3.74
C HIS A 407 -19.06 1.40 -5.15
N ASP A 408 -17.91 1.81 -5.67
CA ASP A 408 -17.30 1.15 -6.82
C ASP A 408 -16.85 -0.29 -6.46
N GLU A 409 -16.53 -1.10 -7.45
CA GLU A 409 -16.20 -2.52 -7.24
C GLU A 409 -14.94 -2.70 -6.37
N LEU A 410 -13.99 -1.75 -6.45
CA LEU A 410 -12.73 -1.81 -5.73
C LEU A 410 -12.90 -1.47 -4.25
N THR A 411 -13.59 -0.38 -3.92
CA THR A 411 -13.93 -0.03 -2.53
C THR A 411 -14.79 -1.12 -1.92
N LEU A 412 -15.72 -1.69 -2.69
CA LEU A 412 -16.51 -2.82 -2.23
C LEU A 412 -15.62 -4.03 -1.88
N TYR A 413 -14.71 -4.42 -2.76
CA TYR A 413 -13.80 -5.53 -2.51
C TYR A 413 -12.95 -5.31 -1.24
N THR A 414 -12.36 -4.13 -1.08
CA THR A 414 -11.58 -3.78 0.10
C THR A 414 -12.43 -3.75 1.37
N SER A 415 -13.67 -3.27 1.28
CA SER A 415 -14.61 -3.25 2.40
C SER A 415 -15.04 -4.66 2.84
N LEU A 416 -15.20 -5.58 1.89
CA LEU A 416 -15.48 -6.99 2.15
C LEU A 416 -14.29 -7.66 2.85
N PHE A 417 -13.07 -7.37 2.39
CA PHE A 417 -11.86 -7.88 3.02
C PHE A 417 -11.70 -7.37 4.47
N LEU A 418 -12.07 -6.11 4.71
CA LEU A 418 -12.15 -5.55 6.07
C LEU A 418 -13.16 -6.33 6.91
N LEU A 419 -14.37 -6.57 6.38
CA LEU A 419 -15.38 -7.37 7.06
C LEU A 419 -14.86 -8.78 7.40
N VAL A 420 -14.22 -9.48 6.46
CA VAL A 420 -13.61 -10.80 6.69
C VAL A 420 -12.61 -10.75 7.85
N ASN A 421 -11.87 -9.65 8.03
CA ASN A 421 -10.98 -9.49 9.17
C ASN A 421 -11.72 -9.21 10.48
N LEU A 422 -12.76 -8.37 10.45
CA LEU A 422 -13.57 -8.03 11.62
C LEU A 422 -14.39 -9.24 12.12
N THR A 423 -15.08 -9.96 11.21
CA THR A 423 -15.95 -11.10 11.52
C THR A 423 -15.22 -12.36 12.00
N LYS A 424 -13.88 -12.35 12.03
CA LYS A 424 -13.09 -13.37 12.76
C LYS A 424 -13.34 -13.33 14.28
N THR A 425 -14.04 -12.32 14.79
CA THR A 425 -14.30 -12.15 16.23
C THR A 425 -15.80 -12.12 16.51
N PRO A 426 -16.29 -12.82 17.56
CA PRO A 426 -17.73 -12.94 17.84
C PRO A 426 -18.45 -11.59 18.01
N HIS A 427 -17.82 -10.64 18.72
CA HIS A 427 -18.37 -9.30 18.95
C HIS A 427 -18.67 -8.56 17.64
N HIS A 428 -17.76 -8.62 16.67
CA HIS A 428 -17.97 -7.95 15.38
C HIS A 428 -18.93 -8.72 14.48
N ARG A 429 -19.04 -10.04 14.60
CA ARG A 429 -20.11 -10.80 13.93
C ARG A 429 -21.49 -10.31 14.38
N TYR A 430 -21.67 -10.13 15.68
CA TYR A 430 -22.90 -9.55 16.23
C TYR A 430 -23.16 -8.14 15.69
N ILE A 431 -22.15 -7.26 15.70
CA ILE A 431 -22.27 -5.90 15.14
C ILE A 431 -22.63 -5.94 13.66
N VAL A 432 -22.00 -6.80 12.86
CA VAL A 432 -22.27 -6.93 11.43
C VAL A 432 -23.69 -7.42 11.19
N VAL A 433 -24.17 -8.43 11.93
CA VAL A 433 -25.56 -8.89 11.81
C VAL A 433 -26.55 -7.78 12.16
N ARG A 434 -26.29 -7.04 13.26
CA ARG A 434 -27.18 -5.97 13.73
C ARG A 434 -27.18 -4.73 12.83
N GLU A 435 -26.01 -4.30 12.35
CA GLU A 435 -25.83 -3.00 11.70
C GLU A 435 -25.71 -3.07 10.18
N ALA A 436 -25.11 -4.15 9.64
CA ALA A 436 -24.71 -4.19 8.23
C ALA A 436 -25.88 -4.40 7.27
N ARG A 437 -27.12 -4.60 7.77
CA ARG A 437 -28.29 -4.92 6.94
C ARG A 437 -27.92 -5.95 5.88
N LEU A 438 -27.35 -7.07 6.33
CA LEU A 438 -26.85 -8.16 5.51
C LEU A 438 -27.77 -8.49 4.30
N PRO A 439 -29.12 -8.43 4.42
CA PRO A 439 -30.01 -8.59 3.28
C PRO A 439 -29.83 -7.55 2.15
N LYS A 440 -29.65 -6.28 2.48
CA LYS A 440 -29.43 -5.20 1.50
C LYS A 440 -28.08 -5.36 0.80
N TRP A 441 -27.06 -5.81 1.53
CA TRP A 441 -25.75 -6.15 0.99
C TRP A 441 -25.81 -7.30 -0.01
N LEU A 442 -26.41 -8.41 0.40
CA LEU A 442 -26.63 -9.56 -0.45
C LEU A 442 -27.47 -9.20 -1.68
N GLN A 443 -28.45 -8.31 -1.55
CA GLN A 443 -29.26 -7.83 -2.67
C GLN A 443 -28.45 -6.95 -3.65
N ILE A 444 -27.61 -6.03 -3.14
CA ILE A 444 -26.72 -5.21 -3.98
C ILE A 444 -25.77 -6.12 -4.76
N HIS A 445 -25.21 -7.14 -4.11
CA HIS A 445 -24.29 -8.08 -4.76
C HIS A 445 -25.01 -9.02 -5.72
N ALA A 446 -26.16 -9.58 -5.35
CA ALA A 446 -27.01 -10.41 -6.19
C ALA A 446 -27.32 -9.74 -7.54
N ARG A 447 -27.59 -8.43 -7.52
CA ARG A 447 -27.85 -7.62 -8.71
C ARG A 447 -26.60 -7.41 -9.58
N SER A 448 -25.43 -7.31 -8.96
CA SER A 448 -24.16 -7.17 -9.68
C SER A 448 -23.74 -8.46 -10.40
N PHE A 449 -24.28 -9.64 -10.06
CA PHE A 449 -23.80 -10.94 -10.57
C PHE A 449 -24.34 -11.41 -11.94
N LYS A 450 -25.02 -10.56 -12.72
CA LYS A 450 -25.30 -10.91 -14.12
C LYS A 450 -24.00 -10.82 -14.96
N GLY A 451 -23.49 -11.97 -15.40
CA GLY A 451 -22.32 -12.11 -16.29
C GLY A 451 -21.09 -12.79 -15.67
N VAL A 452 -20.29 -13.45 -16.52
CA VAL A 452 -19.01 -14.10 -16.15
C VAL A 452 -17.91 -13.04 -16.11
N ASN A 453 -17.79 -12.30 -15.00
CA ASN A 453 -16.68 -11.37 -14.77
C ASN A 453 -15.83 -11.86 -13.59
N LEU A 454 -14.53 -12.06 -13.82
CA LEU A 454 -13.57 -12.58 -12.84
C LEU A 454 -13.48 -11.70 -11.58
N ARG A 455 -13.62 -10.37 -11.70
CA ARG A 455 -13.61 -9.46 -10.53
C ARG A 455 -14.80 -9.72 -9.61
N LYS A 456 -15.96 -10.02 -10.20
CA LYS A 456 -17.17 -10.36 -9.45
C LYS A 456 -17.02 -11.69 -8.72
N GLN A 457 -16.26 -12.65 -9.26
CA GLN A 457 -15.99 -13.91 -8.56
C GLN A 457 -15.16 -13.70 -7.28
N ARG A 458 -14.17 -12.79 -7.30
CA ARG A 458 -13.39 -12.44 -6.10
C ARG A 458 -14.27 -11.81 -5.03
N ILE A 459 -15.11 -10.84 -5.41
CA ILE A 459 -16.10 -10.24 -4.50
C ILE A 459 -17.02 -11.30 -3.89
N LEU A 460 -17.48 -12.27 -4.68
CA LEU A 460 -18.32 -13.36 -4.19
C LEU A 460 -17.59 -14.27 -3.19
N ALA A 461 -16.31 -14.57 -3.42
CA ALA A 461 -15.51 -15.37 -2.49
C ALA A 461 -15.38 -14.69 -1.13
N GLU A 462 -15.19 -13.37 -1.11
CA GLU A 462 -15.14 -12.61 0.14
C GLU A 462 -16.52 -12.53 0.81
N VAL A 463 -17.61 -12.34 0.05
CA VAL A 463 -18.99 -12.42 0.58
C VAL A 463 -19.25 -13.77 1.22
N ALA A 464 -18.88 -14.87 0.54
CA ALA A 464 -19.02 -16.22 1.07
C ALA A 464 -18.18 -16.42 2.34
N SER A 465 -16.99 -15.83 2.41
CA SER A 465 -16.12 -15.86 3.59
C SER A 465 -16.76 -15.15 4.78
N VAL A 466 -17.31 -13.94 4.59
CA VAL A 466 -18.05 -13.22 5.63
C VAL A 466 -19.25 -14.06 6.10
N LEU A 467 -20.08 -14.55 5.17
CA LEU A 467 -21.25 -15.37 5.52
C LEU A 467 -20.87 -16.65 6.27
N GLY A 468 -19.82 -17.34 5.84
CA GLY A 468 -19.32 -18.54 6.51
C GLY A 468 -18.86 -18.23 7.93
N GLN A 469 -18.18 -17.10 8.14
CA GLN A 469 -17.78 -16.67 9.48
C GLN A 469 -18.97 -16.29 10.36
N LEU A 470 -20.00 -15.64 9.80
CA LEU A 470 -21.25 -15.31 10.50
C LEU A 470 -22.04 -16.58 10.89
N CYS A 471 -22.03 -17.61 10.04
CA CYS A 471 -22.67 -18.90 10.32
C CYS A 471 -21.91 -19.76 11.34
N ASN A 472 -20.71 -19.35 11.76
CA ASN A 472 -19.92 -20.03 12.79
C ASN A 472 -20.09 -19.39 14.18
N ASP A 473 -21.06 -18.49 14.38
CA ASP A 473 -21.34 -17.91 15.68
C ASP A 473 -22.40 -18.73 16.45
N PRO A 474 -22.11 -19.26 17.65
CA PRO A 474 -23.06 -20.06 18.42
C PRO A 474 -24.30 -19.26 18.86
N VAL A 475 -24.22 -17.92 18.90
CA VAL A 475 -25.41 -17.07 19.16
C VAL A 475 -26.43 -17.19 18.01
N ASN A 476 -25.98 -17.47 16.79
CA ASN A 476 -26.87 -17.75 15.66
C ASN A 476 -27.42 -19.19 15.67
N ASP A 477 -26.80 -20.09 16.45
CA ASP A 477 -27.33 -21.44 16.72
C ASP A 477 -28.35 -21.44 17.89
N ALA A 478 -28.30 -20.44 18.78
CA ALA A 478 -29.17 -20.34 19.96
C ALA A 478 -30.59 -19.83 19.65
N ALA A 479 -30.82 -19.24 18.48
CA ALA A 479 -32.16 -19.16 17.92
C ALA A 479 -32.57 -20.60 17.54
N GLN A 480 -33.40 -21.24 18.39
CA GLN A 480 -33.98 -22.61 18.29
C GLN A 480 -33.71 -23.42 16.99
N PRO A 481 -33.53 -24.76 17.06
CA PRO A 481 -32.65 -25.62 16.24
C PRO A 481 -32.94 -25.71 14.72
N ASN A 482 -33.27 -24.61 14.04
CA ASN A 482 -33.87 -24.63 12.71
C ASN A 482 -33.40 -23.52 11.77
N THR A 483 -32.18 -23.00 11.91
CA THR A 483 -31.58 -22.25 10.81
C THR A 483 -30.91 -23.22 9.83
N LYS A 484 -31.74 -23.76 8.91
CA LYS A 484 -31.26 -24.42 7.67
C LYS A 484 -30.33 -23.52 6.86
N LEU A 485 -30.06 -22.27 7.27
CA LEU A 485 -29.15 -21.32 6.64
C LEU A 485 -27.74 -21.89 6.44
N LYS A 486 -27.13 -22.53 7.45
CA LYS A 486 -25.81 -23.16 7.31
C LYS A 486 -25.84 -24.27 6.25
N SER A 487 -26.87 -25.11 6.30
CA SER A 487 -27.10 -26.23 5.37
C SER A 487 -27.41 -25.76 3.95
N LYS A 488 -28.23 -24.70 3.79
CA LYS A 488 -28.63 -24.07 2.52
C LYS A 488 -27.48 -23.29 1.90
N LEU A 489 -26.66 -22.60 2.71
CA LEU A 489 -25.43 -21.92 2.26
C LEU A 489 -24.39 -22.95 1.80
N LEU A 490 -24.14 -24.00 2.61
CA LEU A 490 -23.25 -25.09 2.23
C LEU A 490 -23.75 -25.80 0.96
N PHE A 491 -25.05 -26.00 0.81
CA PHE A 491 -25.65 -26.56 -0.41
C PHE A 491 -25.44 -25.65 -1.62
N ALA A 492 -25.71 -24.35 -1.50
CA ALA A 492 -25.51 -23.36 -2.57
C ALA A 492 -24.04 -23.23 -2.98
N LEU A 493 -23.11 -23.26 -2.02
CA LEU A 493 -21.66 -23.25 -2.28
C LEU A 493 -21.19 -24.57 -2.92
N ARG A 494 -21.69 -25.72 -2.47
CA ARG A 494 -21.36 -27.05 -3.02
C ARG A 494 -21.84 -27.22 -4.47
N GLN A 495 -23.03 -26.69 -4.79
CA GLN A 495 -23.57 -26.62 -6.16
C GLN A 495 -22.69 -25.79 -7.12
N ARG A 496 -22.00 -24.75 -6.63
CA ARG A 496 -21.05 -23.96 -7.44
C ARG A 496 -19.66 -24.58 -7.52
N GLY A 497 -19.13 -25.11 -6.40
CA GLY A 497 -17.79 -25.71 -6.35
C GLY A 497 -17.65 -26.99 -7.20
N ALA A 498 -18.71 -27.81 -7.28
CA ALA A 498 -18.71 -29.04 -8.07
C ALA A 498 -18.57 -28.83 -9.60
N ARG A 499 -18.80 -27.60 -10.11
CA ARG A 499 -18.63 -27.29 -11.54
C ARG A 499 -17.23 -26.78 -11.90
N GLY A 500 -16.39 -26.42 -10.94
CA GLY A 500 -15.06 -25.84 -11.18
C GLY A 500 -13.89 -26.83 -11.08
N PHE A 501 -14.08 -28.00 -10.47
CA PHE A 501 -12.99 -28.90 -10.05
C PHE A 501 -13.09 -30.36 -10.55
N GLY A 502 -14.09 -30.68 -11.37
CA GLY A 502 -14.36 -32.06 -11.78
C GLY A 502 -13.75 -32.46 -13.11
N MET A 503 -12.41 -32.46 -13.28
CA MET A 503 -11.80 -33.24 -14.38
C MET A 503 -10.29 -33.56 -14.26
N VAL A 504 -9.78 -34.03 -13.12
CA VAL A 504 -8.61 -34.95 -13.12
C VAL A 504 -8.74 -35.85 -11.90
N MET A 505 -9.05 -37.13 -12.11
CA MET A 505 -8.78 -38.31 -11.27
C MET A 505 -9.87 -39.36 -11.51
N ALA A 506 -9.82 -40.03 -12.67
CA ALA A 506 -10.38 -41.37 -12.88
C ALA A 506 -9.81 -41.94 -14.19
N ARG A 507 -8.58 -42.46 -14.13
CA ARG A 507 -8.11 -43.43 -15.15
C ARG A 507 -8.73 -44.78 -14.79
N GLY A 508 -9.70 -45.24 -15.59
CA GLY A 508 -10.14 -46.63 -15.59
C GLY A 508 -11.64 -46.87 -15.38
N ALA A 509 -12.48 -46.41 -16.31
CA ALA A 509 -13.79 -47.02 -16.57
C ALA A 509 -14.20 -46.76 -18.04
N PRO A 510 -14.78 -47.74 -18.75
CA PRO A 510 -15.04 -47.65 -20.18
C PRO A 510 -16.17 -46.67 -20.53
N ALA A 511 -15.93 -45.91 -21.59
CA ALA A 511 -16.82 -44.95 -22.20
C ALA A 511 -17.99 -45.65 -22.92
N ALA A 512 -19.08 -45.91 -22.22
CA ALA A 512 -20.38 -46.13 -22.82
C ALA A 512 -21.46 -45.77 -21.80
N VAL A 513 -22.47 -45.02 -22.25
CA VAL A 513 -23.59 -44.48 -21.46
C VAL A 513 -23.27 -43.19 -20.70
N LEU A 514 -23.34 -42.05 -21.40
CA LEU A 514 -23.81 -40.75 -20.87
C LEU A 514 -23.95 -39.75 -22.05
N GLN A 515 -24.84 -40.05 -22.99
CA GLN A 515 -25.44 -39.05 -23.88
C GLN A 515 -26.89 -38.89 -23.46
N GLY A 516 -27.19 -37.84 -22.71
CA GLY A 516 -28.55 -37.55 -22.29
C GLY A 516 -28.65 -36.42 -21.28
N GLN A 517 -28.92 -35.22 -21.79
CA GLN A 517 -29.45 -34.05 -21.06
C GLN A 517 -28.55 -33.38 -20.01
N SER A 518 -27.59 -32.58 -20.47
CA SER A 518 -27.08 -31.43 -19.70
C SER A 518 -28.07 -30.27 -19.80
N LYS A 519 -29.24 -30.38 -19.17
CA LYS A 519 -30.01 -29.17 -18.83
C LYS A 519 -29.19 -28.41 -17.80
N SER A 520 -28.82 -27.17 -18.13
CA SER A 520 -28.20 -26.25 -17.18
C SER A 520 -29.10 -26.15 -15.95
N LEU A 521 -28.69 -26.75 -14.83
CA LEU A 521 -29.31 -26.39 -13.56
C LEU A 521 -28.86 -24.95 -13.29
N GLU A 522 -29.69 -23.98 -13.65
CA GLU A 522 -29.57 -22.63 -13.14
C GLU A 522 -29.78 -22.74 -11.62
N VAL A 523 -28.84 -22.22 -10.84
CA VAL A 523 -29.13 -21.84 -9.45
C VAL A 523 -30.18 -20.75 -9.59
N GLY A 524 -31.45 -21.15 -9.57
CA GLY A 524 -32.51 -20.24 -9.93
C GLY A 524 -32.55 -19.06 -8.94
N PRO A 525 -33.16 -17.94 -9.35
CA PRO A 525 -33.31 -16.73 -8.54
C PRO A 525 -34.04 -16.93 -7.19
N HIS A 526 -34.34 -18.17 -6.77
CA HIS A 526 -35.07 -18.55 -5.56
C HIS A 526 -34.16 -18.77 -4.32
N ILE A 527 -32.89 -19.17 -4.46
CA ILE A 527 -32.02 -19.43 -3.29
C ILE A 527 -31.66 -18.14 -2.53
N ILE A 528 -31.42 -17.05 -3.28
CA ILE A 528 -31.07 -15.75 -2.68
C ILE A 528 -32.26 -15.19 -1.88
N PRO A 529 -33.50 -15.10 -2.41
CA PRO A 529 -34.70 -14.72 -1.64
C PRO A 529 -34.88 -15.55 -0.37
N VAL A 530 -34.73 -16.88 -0.45
CA VAL A 530 -34.86 -17.76 0.72
C VAL A 530 -33.80 -17.44 1.78
N MET A 531 -32.55 -17.19 1.39
CA MET A 531 -31.51 -16.75 2.33
C MET A 531 -31.79 -15.36 2.93
N LEU A 532 -32.33 -14.44 2.14
CA LEU A 532 -32.70 -13.09 2.59
C LEU A 532 -33.87 -13.12 3.58
N GLU A 533 -34.87 -13.97 3.35
CA GLU A 533 -36.01 -14.19 4.24
C GLU A 533 -35.56 -14.79 5.59
N GLU A 534 -34.71 -15.82 5.57
CA GLU A 534 -34.18 -16.45 6.78
C GLU A 534 -33.33 -15.48 7.62
N LEU A 535 -32.52 -14.65 6.96
CA LEU A 535 -31.76 -13.58 7.63
C LEU A 535 -32.67 -12.48 8.19
N ALA A 536 -33.77 -12.17 7.51
CA ALA A 536 -34.76 -11.21 8.02
C ALA A 536 -35.48 -11.76 9.26
N LEU A 537 -35.86 -13.04 9.25
CA LEU A 537 -36.44 -13.73 10.40
C LEU A 537 -35.47 -13.76 11.60
N ALA A 538 -34.19 -14.05 11.36
CA ALA A 538 -33.17 -14.01 12.41
C ALA A 538 -32.99 -12.60 12.99
N ASN A 539 -33.04 -11.56 12.15
CA ASN A 539 -32.94 -10.18 12.61
C ASN A 539 -34.14 -9.77 13.46
N TRP A 540 -35.36 -10.13 13.05
CA TRP A 540 -36.56 -9.87 13.84
C TRP A 540 -36.54 -10.63 15.18
N ALA A 541 -36.10 -11.89 15.20
CA ALA A 541 -35.97 -12.65 16.44
C ALA A 541 -35.00 -11.96 17.43
N ASN A 542 -33.87 -11.45 16.94
CA ASN A 542 -32.91 -10.71 17.76
C ASN A 542 -33.46 -9.37 18.27
N GLU A 543 -34.22 -8.64 17.44
CA GLU A 543 -34.90 -7.40 17.87
C GLU A 543 -35.95 -7.67 18.96
N ALA A 544 -36.75 -8.73 18.82
CA ALA A 544 -37.72 -9.14 19.84
C ALA A 544 -37.04 -9.52 21.16
N LEU A 545 -35.94 -10.27 21.10
CA LEU A 545 -35.19 -10.69 22.29
C LEU A 545 -34.61 -9.49 23.04
N LEU A 546 -34.05 -8.52 22.31
CA LEU A 546 -33.51 -7.28 22.88
C LEU A 546 -34.62 -6.41 23.50
N MET A 547 -35.75 -6.26 22.81
CA MET A 547 -36.89 -5.51 23.34
C MET A 547 -37.48 -6.18 24.58
N ALA A 548 -37.52 -7.51 24.63
CA ALA A 548 -37.96 -8.27 25.79
C ALA A 548 -36.99 -8.10 26.99
N ASP A 549 -35.68 -8.09 26.73
CA ASP A 549 -34.67 -7.88 27.78
C ASP A 549 -34.68 -6.43 28.31
N GLN A 550 -34.89 -5.45 27.43
CA GLN A 550 -35.12 -4.05 27.82
C GLN A 550 -36.44 -3.83 28.57
N ALA A 551 -37.49 -4.57 28.21
CA ALA A 551 -38.78 -4.54 28.90
C ALA A 551 -38.70 -5.17 30.30
N LYS A 552 -37.90 -6.23 30.48
CA LYS A 552 -37.66 -6.85 31.79
C LYS A 552 -36.92 -5.93 32.76
N ASN A 553 -36.03 -5.09 32.24
CA ASN A 553 -35.16 -4.23 33.06
C ASN A 553 -35.71 -2.82 33.32
N ASN A 554 -36.87 -2.43 32.75
CA ASN A 554 -37.41 -1.06 32.86
C ASN A 554 -38.91 -1.00 33.19
N LYS A 555 -39.36 0.09 33.83
CA LYS A 555 -40.79 0.45 34.01
C LYS A 555 -41.57 0.69 32.69
N LEU A 556 -40.90 0.55 31.54
CA LEU A 556 -41.45 0.68 30.18
C LEU A 556 -42.07 -0.63 29.65
N ALA A 557 -42.14 -1.69 30.46
CA ALA A 557 -42.71 -2.99 30.07
C ALA A 557 -44.06 -2.86 29.36
N ASN A 558 -44.96 -2.01 29.86
CA ASN A 558 -46.30 -1.80 29.30
C ASN A 558 -46.30 -1.20 27.88
N HIS A 559 -45.23 -0.50 27.48
CA HIS A 559 -45.12 0.11 26.15
C HIS A 559 -44.31 -0.73 25.16
N LEU A 560 -43.38 -1.55 25.64
CA LEU A 560 -42.52 -2.39 24.81
C LEU A 560 -43.12 -3.77 24.54
N TRP A 561 -43.88 -4.33 25.50
CA TRP A 561 -44.44 -5.68 25.37
C TRP A 561 -45.39 -5.85 24.17
N PRO A 562 -46.32 -4.91 23.87
CA PRO A 562 -47.17 -5.03 22.69
C PRO A 562 -46.37 -5.02 21.36
N LYS A 563 -45.20 -4.35 21.35
CA LYS A 563 -44.32 -4.33 20.17
C LYS A 563 -43.57 -5.65 20.00
N VAL A 564 -43.13 -6.26 21.11
CA VAL A 564 -42.54 -7.61 21.12
C VAL A 564 -43.56 -8.63 20.62
N GLU A 565 -44.79 -8.58 21.14
CA GLU A 565 -45.87 -9.48 20.77
C GLU A 565 -46.24 -9.34 19.29
N ALA A 566 -46.40 -8.11 18.78
CA ALA A 566 -46.62 -7.87 17.35
C ALA A 566 -45.48 -8.39 16.46
N LEU A 567 -44.23 -8.33 16.92
CA LEU A 567 -43.09 -8.84 16.18
C LEU A 567 -43.06 -10.38 16.18
N LEU A 568 -43.37 -11.01 17.32
CA LEU A 568 -43.48 -12.47 17.45
C LEU A 568 -44.62 -13.03 16.60
N ILE A 569 -45.76 -12.33 16.52
CA ILE A 569 -46.87 -12.68 15.63
C ILE A 569 -46.41 -12.64 14.16
N ARG A 570 -45.72 -11.58 13.74
CA ARG A 570 -45.18 -11.49 12.36
C ARG A 570 -44.19 -12.61 12.03
N ILE A 571 -43.37 -13.01 13.00
CA ILE A 571 -42.47 -14.17 12.84
C ILE A 571 -43.29 -15.46 12.71
N GLY A 572 -44.36 -15.62 13.50
CA GLY A 572 -45.29 -16.75 13.41
C GLY A 572 -46.00 -16.83 12.05
N ASP A 573 -46.55 -15.73 11.57
CA ASP A 573 -47.25 -15.66 10.28
C ASP A 573 -46.31 -15.96 9.11
N ALA A 574 -45.09 -15.42 9.14
CA ALA A 574 -44.08 -15.69 8.14
C ALA A 574 -43.64 -17.17 8.12
N ARG A 575 -43.60 -17.84 9.28
CA ARG A 575 -43.31 -19.27 9.38
C ARG A 575 -44.47 -20.14 8.89
N ALA A 576 -45.71 -19.79 9.24
CA ALA A 576 -46.90 -20.47 8.76
C ALA A 576 -47.01 -20.42 7.23
N ALA A 577 -46.64 -19.29 6.61
CA ALA A 577 -46.58 -19.14 5.16
C ALA A 577 -45.52 -20.03 4.47
N GLN A 578 -44.51 -20.51 5.20
CA GLN A 578 -43.46 -21.40 4.69
C GLN A 578 -43.82 -22.89 4.79
N GLY A 579 -44.97 -23.23 5.39
CA GLY A 579 -45.43 -24.62 5.53
C GLY A 579 -44.68 -25.44 6.59
N ASP A 580 -43.88 -24.78 7.45
CA ASP A 580 -43.22 -25.43 8.59
C ASP A 580 -44.16 -25.38 9.81
N PHE A 581 -44.94 -26.46 10.00
CA PHE A 581 -45.61 -26.80 11.26
C PHE A 581 -45.18 -28.20 11.71
#